data_AF-A0A2J6TND0-F1
#
_entry.id   AF-A0A2J6TND0-F1
#
_cell.length_a   1.000
_cell.length_b   1.000
_cell.length_c   1.000
_cell.angle_alpha   90.00
_cell.angle_beta   90.00
_cell.angle_gamma   90.00
#
_symmetry.space_group_name_H-M   'P 1'
#
loop_
_entity.id
_entity.type
_entity.pdbx_description
1 polymer ?
#
loop_
_entity_poly.entity_id
_entity_poly.type
_entity_poly.pdbx_seq_one_letter_code
_entity_poly.pdbx_strand_id
1 'polypeptide(L)' 'MSKQSMLLKAGGIKLESTLHHKSLSVVSWGPNRLDIFALGTDNSMYQKTWDGSEWEPSPTGWQALGGAFNPA' A
#
# COMPACT_ATOMS: atom_id res chain seq x y z
N MET A 1 -0.73 -21.66 -5.30
CA MET A 1 -0.66 -21.17 -3.92
C MET A 1 -2.00 -21.44 -3.25
N SER A 2 -2.00 -22.32 -2.26
CA SER A 2 -3.21 -22.78 -1.56
C SER A 2 -3.67 -21.71 -0.58
N LYS A 3 -4.79 -21.03 -0.84
CA LYS A 3 -5.44 -20.14 0.14
C LYS A 3 -6.01 -21.02 1.26
N GLN A 4 -5.42 -20.94 2.46
CA GLN A 4 -6.04 -21.53 3.65
C GLN A 4 -7.18 -20.60 4.10
N SER A 5 -8.41 -21.11 4.06
CA SER A 5 -9.60 -20.41 4.52
C SER A 5 -9.79 -20.65 6.02
N MET A 6 -9.76 -19.58 6.81
CA MET A 6 -10.11 -19.64 8.23
C MET A 6 -11.63 -19.52 8.35
N LEU A 7 -12.32 -20.65 8.45
CA LEU A 7 -13.77 -20.75 8.63
C LEU A 7 -14.17 -20.37 10.06
N LEU A 8 -14.66 -19.16 10.29
CA LEU A 8 -15.42 -18.83 11.50
C LEU A 8 -16.88 -19.27 11.27
N LYS A 9 -17.26 -20.41 11.85
CA LYS A 9 -18.61 -20.98 11.72
C LYS A 9 -19.60 -20.22 12.62
N ALA A 10 -20.46 -19.40 12.02
CA ALA A 10 -21.79 -19.09 12.54
C ALA A 10 -22.74 -18.79 11.38
N GLY A 11 -23.80 -19.60 11.22
CA GLY A 11 -25.07 -19.13 10.63
C GLY A 11 -25.14 -18.82 9.12
N GLY A 12 -24.47 -19.57 8.24
CA GLY A 12 -24.88 -19.65 6.83
C GLY A 12 -24.63 -18.42 5.94
N ILE A 13 -23.90 -17.41 6.43
CA ILE A 13 -23.51 -16.24 5.64
C ILE A 13 -22.06 -16.43 5.20
N LYS A 14 -21.83 -16.63 3.90
CA LYS A 14 -20.47 -16.66 3.36
C LYS A 14 -19.97 -15.21 3.26
N LEU A 15 -19.42 -14.71 4.37
CA LEU A 15 -18.72 -13.42 4.37
C LEU A 15 -17.33 -13.65 3.77
N GLU A 16 -17.21 -13.44 2.47
CA GLU A 16 -15.92 -13.37 1.78
C GLU A 16 -15.20 -12.11 2.30
N SER A 17 -14.54 -12.17 3.46
CA SER A 17 -13.78 -11.04 4.00
C SER A 17 -12.47 -10.89 3.22
N THR A 18 -12.56 -10.46 1.96
CA THR A 18 -11.40 -10.04 1.19
C THR A 18 -11.17 -8.56 1.49
N LEU A 19 -10.66 -8.27 2.69
CA LEU A 19 -10.07 -6.96 2.96
C LEU A 19 -8.81 -6.88 2.09
N HIS A 20 -8.93 -6.24 0.93
CA HIS A 20 -7.77 -5.83 0.15
C HIS A 20 -7.10 -4.68 0.93
N HIS A 21 -6.32 -5.02 1.96
CA HIS A 21 -5.48 -4.05 2.64
C HIS A 21 -4.38 -3.65 1.67
N LYS A 22 -4.64 -2.60 0.90
CA LYS A 22 -3.57 -1.90 0.18
C LYS A 22 -2.53 -1.47 1.20
N SER A 23 -1.35 -2.03 1.03
CA SER A 23 -0.25 -1.85 1.96
C SER A 23 0.39 -0.48 1.75
N LEU A 24 0.59 0.22 2.86
CA LEU A 24 1.42 1.42 2.95
C LEU A 24 2.67 1.05 3.75
N SER A 25 3.82 1.55 3.31
CA SER A 25 5.08 1.37 4.03
C SER A 25 5.83 2.69 4.08
N VAL A 26 6.46 2.99 5.21
CA VAL A 26 7.24 4.21 5.40
C VAL A 26 8.62 3.88 5.94
N VAL A 27 9.64 4.56 5.43
CA VAL A 27 11.03 4.42 5.87
C VAL A 27 11.71 5.78 6.00
N SER A 28 12.68 5.84 6.90
CA SER A 28 13.55 7.00 7.07
C SER A 28 14.99 6.52 7.15
N TRP A 29 15.89 7.22 6.45
CA TRP A 29 17.34 6.99 6.51
C TRP A 29 18.10 8.23 6.98
N GLY A 30 17.40 9.25 7.46
CA GLY A 30 17.99 10.48 7.97
C GLY A 30 16.99 11.33 8.75
N PRO A 31 17.47 12.20 9.64
CA PRO A 31 16.61 13.15 10.34
C PRO A 31 15.79 13.99 9.36
N ASN A 32 14.54 14.27 9.72
CA ASN A 32 13.63 15.12 8.93
C ASN A 32 13.41 14.62 7.49
N ARG A 33 13.40 13.29 7.27
CA ARG A 33 13.21 12.69 5.95
C ARG A 33 12.28 11.48 6.03
N LEU A 34 11.24 11.43 5.19
CA LEU A 34 10.40 10.24 4.98
C LEU A 34 10.32 9.82 3.50
N ASP A 35 10.33 8.51 3.22
CA ASP A 35 9.79 7.93 1.98
C ASP A 35 8.58 7.07 2.34
N ILE A 36 7.48 7.28 1.64
CA ILE A 36 6.26 6.49 1.73
C ILE A 36 6.07 5.75 0.41
N PHE A 37 5.79 4.46 0.48
CA PHE A 37 5.49 3.60 -0.65
C PHE A 37 4.06 3.10 -0.56
N ALA A 38 3.34 3.17 -1.68
CA ALA A 38 1.94 2.80 -1.78
C ALA A 38 1.66 2.05 -3.08
N LEU A 39 0.74 1.09 -3.03
CA LEU A 39 0.21 0.47 -4.23
C LEU A 39 -1.00 1.25 -4.77
N GLY A 40 -0.90 1.71 -6.01
CA GLY A 40 -1.97 2.39 -6.75
C GLY A 40 -3.11 1.45 -7.12
N THR A 41 -4.25 2.01 -7.55
CA THR A 41 -5.45 1.21 -7.92
C THR A 41 -5.25 0.47 -9.23
N ASP A 42 -4.22 0.86 -9.97
CA ASP A 42 -3.71 0.26 -11.19
C ASP A 42 -2.65 -0.82 -10.93
N ASN A 43 -2.40 -1.18 -9.66
CA ASN A 43 -1.35 -2.10 -9.24
C ASN A 43 0.09 -1.62 -9.54
N SER A 44 0.29 -0.34 -9.82
CA SER A 44 1.63 0.27 -9.89
C SER A 44 2.11 0.70 -8.51
N MET A 45 3.43 0.71 -8.30
CA MET A 45 4.03 1.29 -7.10
C MET A 45 4.15 2.80 -7.24
N TYR A 46 3.89 3.51 -6.14
CA TYR A 46 4.04 4.94 -6.02
C TYR A 46 4.89 5.31 -4.81
N GLN A 47 5.62 6.41 -4.93
CA GLN A 47 6.43 6.98 -3.86
C GLN A 47 6.00 8.42 -3.54
N LYS A 48 6.06 8.75 -2.25
CA LYS A 48 5.98 10.12 -1.74
C LYS A 48 7.17 10.37 -0.83
N THR A 49 7.86 11.49 -1.04
CA THR A 49 9.02 11.84 -0.22
C THR A 49 8.79 13.17 0.48
N TRP A 50 9.08 13.21 1.78
CA TRP A 50 9.33 14.46 2.51
C TRP A 50 10.83 14.69 2.55
N ASP A 51 11.30 15.78 1.94
CA ASP A 51 12.73 16.07 1.83
C ASP A 51 13.29 16.86 3.03
N GLY A 52 12.40 17.28 3.94
CA GLY A 52 12.74 18.12 5.08
C GLY A 52 12.12 19.52 5.02
N SER A 53 11.66 19.94 3.85
CA SER A 53 11.03 21.24 3.61
C SER A 53 9.72 21.10 2.84
N GLU A 54 9.67 20.15 1.89
CA GLU A 54 8.60 20.01 0.92
C GLU A 54 8.24 18.54 0.68
N TRP A 55 7.04 18.36 0.11
CA TRP A 55 6.51 17.08 -0.30
C TRP A 55 6.73 16.88 -1.80
N GLU A 56 7.59 15.93 -2.17
CA GLU A 56 7.93 15.63 -3.57
C GLU A 56 7.01 14.55 -4.16
N PRO A 57 6.53 14.68 -5.42
CA PRO A 57 6.82 15.75 -6.40
C PRO A 57 6.01 17.04 -6.25
N SER A 58 4.97 17.04 -5.41
CA SER A 58 4.16 18.22 -5.03
C SER A 58 3.32 17.90 -3.80
N PRO A 59 2.71 18.86 -3.08
CA PRO A 59 1.93 18.58 -1.86
C PRO A 59 0.86 17.48 -2.00
N THR A 60 0.30 17.27 -3.20
CA THR A 60 -0.73 16.27 -3.48
C THR A 60 -0.31 15.17 -4.45
N GLY A 61 0.80 15.36 -5.17
CA GLY A 61 1.29 14.43 -6.17
C GLY A 61 2.09 13.26 -5.58
N TRP A 62 2.13 12.16 -6.34
CA TRP A 62 2.92 10.97 -6.07
C TRP A 62 3.79 10.63 -7.29
N GLN A 63 5.03 10.20 -7.04
CA GLN A 63 5.90 9.72 -8.10
C GLN A 63 5.51 8.29 -8.48
N ALA A 64 5.17 8.06 -9.74
CA ALA A 64 4.96 6.71 -10.26
C ALA A 64 6.31 6.00 -10.39
N LEU A 65 6.45 4.84 -9.77
CA LEU A 65 7.58 3.93 -9.96
C LEU A 65 7.26 2.80 -10.93
N GLY A 66 5.98 2.63 -11.28
CA GLY A 66 5.48 1.65 -12.24
C GLY A 66 5.39 0.24 -11.65
N GLY A 67 5.48 -0.77 -12.51
CA GLY A 67 5.32 -2.18 -12.16
C GLY A 67 3.86 -2.65 -12.20
N ALA A 68 3.66 -3.95 -11.95
CA ALA A 68 2.35 -4.60 -11.86
C ALA A 68 2.39 -5.60 -10.70
N PHE A 69 2.13 -5.13 -9.50
CA PHE A 69 2.23 -5.94 -8.30
C PHE A 69 0.89 -6.62 -8.01
N ASN A 70 0.94 -7.89 -7.62
CA ASN A 70 -0.23 -8.56 -7.10
C ASN A 70 -0.36 -8.25 -5.61
N PRO A 71 -1.30 -7.41 -5.16
CA PRO A 71 -1.55 -7.25 -3.74
C PRO A 71 -2.05 -8.60 -3.18
N ALA A 72 -1.30 -9.16 -2.24
CA ALA A 72 -1.62 -10.43 -1.61
C ALA A 72 -2.87 -10.34 -0.73
#